data_AF-A0A7X7DSX6-F1
#
_entry.id   AF-A0A7X7DSX6-F1
#
_cell.length_a   1.000
_cell.length_b   1.000
_cell.length_c   1.000
_cell.angle_alpha   90.00
_cell.angle_beta   90.00
_cell.angle_gamma   90.00
#
_symmetry.space_group_name_H-M   'P 1'
#
loop_
_entity.id
_entity.type
_entity.pdbx_description
1 polymer ?
#
loop_
_entity_poly.entity_id
_entity_poly.type
_entity_poly.pdbx_seq_one_letter_code
_entity_poly.pdbx_strand_id
1 'polypeptide(L)' 'DQGYAPAQRALAYAFEHGIGTSADRRQALLWYMRAAEQGDENARNALRRLRGR' A
#
# COMPACT_ATOMS: atom_id res chain seq x y z
N ASP A 1 -4.51 18.23 -2.87
CA ASP A 1 -4.87 16.80 -2.91
C ASP A 1 -4.22 15.99 -1.80
N GLN A 2 -4.88 15.85 -0.65
CA GLN A 2 -4.53 14.84 0.36
C GLN A 2 -5.36 13.58 0.04
N GLY A 3 -4.91 12.80 -0.93
CA GLY A 3 -5.66 11.63 -1.41
C GLY A 3 -5.95 10.65 -0.28
N TYR A 4 -7.20 10.20 -0.13
CA TYR A 4 -7.67 9.40 1.00
C TYR A 4 -6.77 8.17 1.32
N ALA A 5 -6.05 8.21 2.44
CA ALA A 5 -5.07 7.18 2.82
C ALA A 5 -5.65 5.75 2.85
N PRO A 6 -6.90 5.51 3.30
CA PRO A 6 -7.50 4.18 3.21
C PRO A 6 -7.68 3.66 1.78
N ALA A 7 -7.97 4.54 0.81
CA ALA A 7 -8.08 4.16 -0.59
C ALA A 7 -6.71 3.80 -1.18
N GLN A 8 -5.67 4.57 -0.84
CA GLN A 8 -4.30 4.25 -1.24
C GLN A 8 -3.83 2.92 -0.64
N ARG A 9 -4.16 2.65 0.63
CA ARG A 9 -3.91 1.36 1.29
C ARG A 9 -4.65 0.21 0.60
N ALA A 10 -5.90 0.42 0.21
CA ALA A 10 -6.69 -0.59 -0.51
C ALA A 10 -6.12 -0.88 -1.90
N LEU A 11 -5.67 0.14 -2.62
CA LEU A 11 -4.99 -0.03 -3.91
C LEU A 11 -3.66 -0.77 -3.75
N ALA A 12 -2.88 -0.43 -2.72
CA ALA A 12 -1.66 -1.13 -2.39
C ALA A 12 -1.90 -2.62 -2.11
N TYR A 13 -2.97 -2.93 -1.37
CA TYR A 13 -3.39 -4.31 -1.10
C TYR A 13 -3.81 -5.05 -2.37
N ALA A 14 -4.52 -4.39 -3.28
CA ALA A 14 -4.89 -4.96 -4.56
C ALA A 14 -3.65 -5.31 -5.41
N PHE A 15 -2.66 -4.41 -5.47
CA PHE A 15 -1.38 -4.71 -6.13
C PHE A 15 -0.57 -5.79 -5.42
N GLU A 16 -0.61 -5.88 -4.10
CA GLU A 16 0.11 -6.92 -3.37
C GLU A 16 -0.44 -8.32 -3.70
N HIS A 17 -1.77 -8.44 -3.76
CA HIS A 17 -2.46 -9.71 -3.94
C HIS A 17 -2.90 -10.01 -5.38
N GLY A 18 -2.72 -9.06 -6.30
CA GLY A 18 -3.22 -9.19 -7.67
C GLY A 18 -4.75 -9.20 -7.78
N ILE A 19 -5.44 -8.39 -6.98
CA ILE A 19 -6.91 -8.32 -6.98
C ILE A 19 -7.35 -7.31 -8.05
N GLY A 20 -7.96 -7.80 -9.13
CA GLY A 20 -8.38 -6.96 -10.26
C GLY A 20 -7.21 -6.32 -11.03
N THR A 21 -5.98 -6.71 -10.72
CA THR A 21 -4.73 -6.29 -11.35
C THR A 21 -3.72 -7.43 -11.27
N SER A 22 -2.60 -7.34 -11.98
CA SER A 22 -1.48 -8.26 -11.75
C SER A 22 -0.81 -7.92 -10.42
N ALA A 23 -0.36 -8.95 -9.70
CA ALA A 23 0.40 -8.74 -8.48
C ALA A 23 1.71 -7.98 -8.80
N ASP A 24 1.87 -6.80 -8.24
CA ASP A 24 3.05 -5.94 -8.41
C ASP A 24 3.47 -5.40 -7.05
N ARG A 25 4.53 -6.01 -6.51
CA ARG A 25 5.09 -5.66 -5.22
C ARG A 25 5.69 -4.26 -5.19
N ARG A 26 6.19 -3.73 -6.32
CA ARG A 26 6.75 -2.37 -6.40
C ARG A 26 5.63 -1.34 -6.31
N GLN A 27 4.53 -1.56 -7.04
CA GLN A 27 3.33 -0.72 -6.93
C GLN A 27 2.73 -0.78 -5.53
N ALA A 28 2.61 -1.98 -4.93
CA ALA A 28 2.13 -2.12 -3.56
C ALA A 28 2.95 -1.28 -2.57
N LEU A 29 4.29 -1.36 -2.64
CA LEU A 29 5.19 -0.57 -1.80
C LEU A 29 4.98 0.95 -1.99
N LEU A 30 4.85 1.42 -3.24
CA LEU A 30 4.64 2.84 -3.54
C LEU A 30 3.34 3.36 -2.91
N TRP A 31 2.24 2.63 -3.08
CA TRP A 31 0.93 3.03 -2.57
C TRP A 31 0.84 2.93 -1.05
N TYR A 32 1.45 1.90 -0.44
CA TYR A 32 1.55 1.84 1.01
C TYR A 32 2.43 2.95 1.59
N MET A 33 3.50 3.38 0.89
CA MET A 33 4.31 4.53 1.31
C MET A 33 3.48 5.82 1.38
N ARG A 34 2.72 6.12 0.31
CA ARG A 34 1.84 7.30 0.28
C ARG A 34 0.78 7.29 1.39
N ALA A 35 0.19 6.12 1.66
CA ALA A 35 -0.78 5.99 2.74
C ALA A 35 -0.13 6.16 4.12
N ALA A 36 1.07 5.61 4.32
CA ALA A 36 1.81 5.71 5.58
C ALA A 36 2.33 7.13 5.86
N GLU A 37 2.68 7.90 4.82
CA GLU A 37 3.03 9.33 4.90
C GLU A 37 1.86 10.19 5.39
N GLN A 38 0.62 9.76 5.13
CA GLN A 38 -0.60 10.39 5.63
C GLN A 38 -1.05 9.88 7.00
N GLY A 39 -0.22 9.08 7.67
CA GLY A 39 -0.50 8.56 9.01
C GLY A 39 -1.32 7.27 9.05
N ASP A 40 -1.57 6.59 7.93
CA ASP A 40 -2.23 5.28 7.95
C ASP A 40 -1.30 4.21 8.56
N GLU A 41 -1.63 3.80 9.78
CA GLU A 41 -0.85 2.81 10.53
C GLU A 41 -0.89 1.41 9.90
N ASN A 42 -2.02 1.05 9.27
CA ASN A 42 -2.16 -0.23 8.59
C ASN A 42 -1.22 -0.28 7.38
N ALA A 43 -1.11 0.81 6.63
CA ALA A 43 -0.15 0.94 5.55
C ALA A 43 1.30 0.87 6.05
N ARG A 44 1.62 1.52 7.17
CA ARG A 44 2.96 1.44 7.78
C ARG A 44 3.32 0.01 8.21
N ASN A 45 2.37 -0.74 8.77
CA ASN A 45 2.57 -2.14 9.13
C ASN A 45 2.74 -3.03 7.90
N ALA A 46 1.95 -2.80 6.84
CA ALA A 46 2.09 -3.50 5.57
C ALA A 46 3.47 -3.24 4.92
N LEU A 47 3.98 -2.00 4.96
CA LEU A 47 5.34 -1.69 4.49
C LEU A 47 6.41 -2.46 5.23
N ARG A 48 6.34 -2.53 6.57
CA ARG A 48 7.32 -3.30 7.37
C ARG A 48 7.33 -4.77 6.94
N ARG A 49 6.15 -5.37 6.76
CA ARG A 49 6.02 -6.74 6.28
C ARG A 49 6.55 -6.93 4.86
N LEU A 50 6.29 -5.98 3.96
CA LEU A 50 6.75 -6.04 2.56
C LEU A 50 8.22 -5.69 2.37
N ARG A 51 8.86 -4.98 3.31
CA ARG A 51 10.30 -4.69 3.28
C ARG A 51 11.14 -5.76 3.97
N GLY A 52 10.56 -6.52 4.91
CA GLY A 52 11.24 -7.59 5.64
C GLY A 52 11.13 -8.99 5.01
N ARG A 53 10.42 -9.14 3.89
CA ARG A 53 10.32 -10.37 3.10
C ARG A 53 11.25 -10.32 1.90
#